data_AF-A0A6B8THN9-F1
#
_entry.id   AF-A0A6B8THN9-F1
#
_cell.length_a   1.000
_cell.length_b   1.000
_cell.length_c   1.000
_cell.angle_alpha   90.00
_cell.angle_beta   90.00
_cell.angle_gamma   90.00
#
_symmetry.space_group_name_H-M   'P 1'
#
loop_
_entity.id
_entity.type
_entity.pdbx_description
1 polymer ?
#
loop_
_entity_poly.entity_id
_entity_poly.type
_entity_poly.pdbx_seq_one_letter_code
_entity_poly.pdbx_strand_id
1 'polypeptide(L)'
;MVDALNVFVLVACFLLLFGGCLALWRLAKLRSKGTPVVIRPIPAGDGAAWRHGVMKYTDGAALVYKLRSLRPGADLSFPRNDVEIISRREPTTVEAGFFDDGLHVVVFSVAKQGEWELAVDDSGDTALVAWVESSPSVRQTRTLPTNIEQRFRSVRARGAGNGRGNGNGRANGLR
;
A
#
# COMPACT_ATOMS: atom_id res chain seq x y z
N MET A 1 -14.57 -11.17 56.90
CA MET A 1 -14.75 -10.10 55.88
C MET A 1 -13.47 -9.87 55.07
N VAL A 2 -12.29 -9.86 55.70
CA VAL A 2 -10.99 -9.65 55.04
C VAL A 2 -10.62 -10.77 54.05
N ASP A 3 -10.98 -12.03 54.34
CA ASP A 3 -10.64 -13.17 53.47
C ASP A 3 -11.41 -13.15 52.14
N ALA A 4 -12.70 -12.82 52.18
CA ALA A 4 -13.51 -12.69 50.96
C ALA A 4 -13.04 -11.52 50.08
N LEU A 5 -12.62 -10.41 50.70
CA LEU A 5 -12.04 -9.28 50.01
C LEU A 5 -10.69 -9.64 49.36
N ASN A 6 -9.81 -10.34 50.09
CA ASN A 6 -8.52 -10.80 49.57
C ASN A 6 -8.69 -11.80 48.43
N VAL A 7 -9.62 -12.75 48.54
CA VAL A 7 -9.93 -13.71 47.47
C VAL A 7 -10.46 -12.97 46.25
N PHE A 8 -11.36 -11.99 46.42
CA PHE A 8 -11.86 -11.18 45.32
C PHE A 8 -10.75 -10.38 44.63
N VAL A 9 -9.86 -9.74 45.40
CA VAL A 9 -8.70 -9.01 44.86
C VAL A 9 -7.75 -9.95 44.11
N LEU A 10 -7.47 -11.14 44.65
CA LEU A 10 -6.62 -12.14 43.99
C LEU A 10 -7.23 -12.62 42.67
N VAL A 11 -8.54 -12.90 42.64
CA VAL A 11 -9.24 -13.32 41.43
C VAL A 11 -9.26 -12.19 40.40
N ALA A 12 -9.52 -10.94 40.81
CA ALA A 12 -9.49 -9.80 39.92
C ALA A 12 -8.09 -9.55 39.34
N CYS A 13 -7.04 -9.60 40.17
CA CYS A 13 -5.65 -9.51 39.73
C CYS A 13 -5.28 -10.65 38.78
N PHE A 14 -5.71 -11.88 39.07
CA PHE A 14 -5.46 -13.03 38.21
C PHE A 14 -6.14 -12.86 36.85
N LEU A 15 -7.42 -12.45 36.80
CA LEU A 15 -8.13 -12.20 35.55
C LEU A 15 -7.49 -11.07 34.73
N LEU A 16 -7.04 -10.00 35.39
CA LEU A 16 -6.34 -8.89 34.73
C LEU A 16 -4.98 -9.33 34.18
N LEU A 17 -4.17 -10.04 34.97
CA LEU A 17 -2.87 -10.55 34.55
C LEU A 17 -3.00 -11.58 33.43
N PHE A 18 -3.93 -12.52 33.58
CA PHE A 18 -4.14 -13.59 32.61
C PHE A 18 -4.72 -13.04 31.30
N GLY A 19 -5.74 -12.17 31.37
CA GLY A 19 -6.30 -11.50 30.21
C GLY A 19 -5.28 -10.59 29.51
N GLY A 20 -4.50 -9.83 30.29
CA GLY A 20 -3.41 -9.00 29.79
C GLY A 20 -2.32 -9.84 29.10
N CYS A 21 -1.89 -10.95 29.72
CA CYS A 21 -0.89 -11.85 29.15
C CYS A 21 -1.38 -12.51 27.87
N LEU A 22 -2.65 -12.95 27.80
CA LEU A 22 -3.24 -13.51 26.59
C LEU A 22 -3.32 -12.48 25.46
N ALA A 23 -3.72 -11.25 25.78
CA ALA A 23 -3.78 -10.15 24.83
C ALA A 23 -2.38 -9.81 24.32
N LEU A 24 -1.39 -9.70 25.21
CA LEU A 24 0.01 -9.48 24.88
C LEU A 24 0.59 -10.61 24.05
N TRP A 25 0.28 -11.88 24.36
CA TRP A 25 0.75 -13.03 23.60
C TRP A 25 0.12 -13.09 22.20
N ARG A 26 -1.19 -12.81 22.10
CA ARG A 26 -1.88 -12.74 20.81
C ARG A 26 -1.33 -11.58 19.96
N LEU A 27 -1.11 -10.43 20.58
CA LEU A 27 -0.46 -9.28 19.94
C LEU A 27 0.96 -9.63 19.52
N ALA A 28 1.76 -10.23 20.39
CA ALA A 28 3.13 -10.64 20.10
C ALA A 28 3.19 -11.65 18.94
N LYS A 29 2.31 -12.66 18.90
CA LYS A 29 2.21 -13.59 17.75
C LYS A 29 1.78 -12.93 16.45
N LEU A 30 0.91 -11.93 16.51
CA LEU A 30 0.50 -11.18 15.31
C LEU A 30 1.59 -10.21 14.85
N ARG A 31 2.36 -9.68 15.80
CA ARG A 31 3.49 -8.74 15.62
C ARG A 31 4.79 -9.44 15.23
N SER A 32 4.99 -10.71 15.60
CA SER A 32 6.19 -11.49 15.29
C SER A 32 6.31 -11.91 13.81
N LYS A 33 5.34 -11.52 12.96
CA LYS A 33 5.36 -11.77 11.52
C LYS A 33 5.57 -10.50 10.68
N GLY A 34 5.83 -9.34 11.30
CA GLY A 34 6.06 -8.10 10.57
C GLY A 34 7.49 -7.59 10.75
N THR A 35 7.91 -6.70 9.85
CA THR A 35 9.23 -6.06 9.87
C THR A 35 9.23 -4.97 10.94
N PRO A 36 10.19 -4.94 11.88
CA PRO A 36 10.34 -3.84 12.81
C PRO A 36 10.71 -2.58 12.03
N VAL A 37 10.00 -1.49 12.27
CA VAL A 37 10.25 -0.22 11.57
C VAL A 37 10.11 0.96 12.51
N VAL A 38 10.77 2.07 12.20
CA VAL A 38 10.52 3.34 12.87
C VAL A 38 9.91 4.31 11.88
N ILE A 39 8.74 4.85 12.17
CA ILE A 39 8.02 5.72 11.24
C ILE A 39 7.78 7.12 11.83
N ARG A 40 7.89 8.15 11.01
CA ARG A 40 7.48 9.52 11.35
C ARG A 40 6.73 10.22 10.20
N PRO A 41 5.73 11.07 10.50
CA PRO A 41 5.13 11.96 9.50
C PRO A 41 5.98 13.22 9.27
N ILE A 42 5.97 13.74 8.05
CA ILE A 42 6.50 15.06 7.69
C ILE A 42 5.31 16.05 7.58
N PRO A 43 5.44 17.32 8.02
CA PRO A 43 6.65 17.96 8.57
C PRO A 43 6.83 17.71 10.08
N ALA A 44 7.98 17.17 10.46
CA ALA A 44 8.43 17.06 11.84
C ALA A 44 9.86 17.61 11.96
N GLY A 45 10.21 18.17 13.12
CA GLY A 45 11.57 18.64 13.39
C GLY A 45 12.58 17.50 13.43
N ASP A 46 13.86 17.82 13.24
CA ASP A 46 14.95 16.84 13.26
C ASP A 46 14.96 16.03 14.57
N GLY A 47 15.06 14.70 14.46
CA GLY A 47 14.98 13.77 15.59
C GLY A 47 13.62 13.68 16.31
N ALA A 48 12.59 14.41 15.88
CA ALA A 48 11.28 14.41 16.55
C ALA A 48 10.28 13.42 15.92
N ALA A 49 9.29 13.02 16.72
CA ALA A 49 8.12 12.24 16.30
C ALA A 49 8.37 10.82 15.73
N TRP A 50 9.59 10.28 15.85
CA TRP A 50 9.89 8.88 15.55
C TRP A 50 9.05 7.93 16.42
N ARG A 51 8.38 6.98 15.78
CA ARG A 51 7.56 5.98 16.44
C ARG A 51 7.94 4.59 15.99
N HIS A 52 8.45 3.81 16.94
CA HIS A 52 8.66 2.39 16.76
C HIS A 52 7.33 1.71 16.45
N GLY A 53 7.34 0.92 15.38
CA GLY A 53 6.22 0.16 14.89
C GLY A 53 6.66 -1.17 14.31
N VAL A 54 5.65 -1.95 13.92
CA VAL A 54 5.83 -3.13 13.09
C VAL A 54 5.06 -2.88 11.81
N MET A 55 5.72 -3.00 10.66
CA MET A 55 5.06 -2.92 9.36
C MET A 55 4.73 -4.32 8.86
N LYS A 56 3.50 -4.49 8.39
CA LYS A 56 3.01 -5.70 7.77
C LYS A 56 2.50 -5.36 6.37
N TYR A 57 3.14 -5.97 5.38
CA TYR A 57 2.70 -5.87 4.00
C TYR A 57 1.53 -6.82 3.76
N THR A 58 0.46 -6.28 3.17
CA THR A 58 -0.67 -7.07 2.63
C THR A 58 -0.78 -6.80 1.14
N ASP A 59 -1.62 -7.57 0.43
CA ASP A 59 -1.75 -7.45 -1.03
C ASP A 59 -2.19 -6.04 -1.50
N GLY A 60 -3.01 -5.35 -0.70
CA GLY A 60 -3.56 -4.03 -1.03
C GLY A 60 -3.06 -2.85 -0.19
N ALA A 61 -2.43 -3.10 0.96
CA ALA A 61 -1.99 -2.03 1.87
C ALA A 61 -0.79 -2.42 2.75
N ALA A 62 0.04 -1.45 3.08
CA ALA A 62 1.04 -1.56 4.15
C ALA A 62 0.41 -1.09 5.47
N LEU A 63 0.35 -2.00 6.44
CA LEU A 63 -0.24 -1.76 7.76
C LEU A 63 0.86 -1.53 8.79
N VAL A 64 0.80 -0.41 9.52
CA VAL A 64 1.77 -0.12 10.58
C VAL A 64 1.10 -0.18 11.95
N TYR A 65 1.71 -0.94 12.86
CA TYR A 65 1.27 -1.14 14.23
C TYR A 65 2.26 -0.49 15.19
N LYS A 66 1.90 0.61 15.86
CA LYS A 66 2.80 1.34 16.78
C LYS A 66 3.05 0.50 18.03
N LEU A 67 4.30 0.45 18.54
CA LEU A 67 4.65 -0.32 19.75
C LEU A 67 3.92 0.16 21.00
N ARG A 68 3.66 1.47 21.08
CA ARG A 68 2.91 2.10 22.18
C ARG A 68 1.38 2.01 22.05
N SER A 69 0.86 1.39 21.00
CA SER A 69 -0.58 1.26 20.78
C SER A 69 -1.04 -0.16 21.14
N LEU A 70 -1.92 -0.24 22.14
CA LEU A 70 -2.62 -1.46 22.58
C LEU A 70 -3.84 -1.76 21.69
N ARG A 71 -4.05 -1.00 20.61
CA ARG A 71 -5.18 -1.21 19.72
C ARG A 71 -5.01 -2.52 18.92
N PRO A 72 -6.05 -3.36 18.81
CA PRO A 72 -6.01 -4.58 18.01
C PRO A 72 -5.99 -4.34 16.49
N GLY A 73 -6.20 -3.10 16.04
CA GLY A 73 -6.13 -2.68 14.63
C GLY A 73 -4.80 -2.01 14.27
N ALA A 74 -4.54 -1.86 12.96
CA ALA A 74 -3.40 -1.08 12.47
C ALA A 74 -3.59 0.40 12.84
N ASP A 75 -2.52 1.05 13.32
CA ASP A 75 -2.55 2.48 13.63
C ASP A 75 -2.46 3.34 12.38
N LEU A 76 -1.83 2.82 11.33
CA LEU A 76 -1.71 3.45 10.01
C LEU A 76 -1.93 2.40 8.92
N SER A 77 -2.57 2.81 7.84
CA SER A 77 -2.80 1.99 6.66
C SER A 77 -2.47 2.81 5.43
N PHE A 78 -1.45 2.36 4.69
CA PHE A 78 -1.01 2.99 3.46
C PHE A 78 -1.49 2.15 2.28
N PRO A 79 -2.48 2.63 1.50
CA PRO A 79 -2.94 1.93 0.31
C PRO A 79 -1.81 1.83 -0.70
N ARG A 80 -1.63 0.65 -1.30
CA ARG A 80 -0.53 0.38 -2.22
C ARG A 80 -0.47 1.31 -3.43
N ASN A 81 -1.64 1.69 -3.96
CA ASN A 81 -1.76 2.58 -5.12
C ASN A 81 -1.44 4.04 -4.81
N ASP A 82 -1.37 4.39 -3.53
CA ASP A 82 -1.19 5.76 -3.06
C ASP A 82 0.25 6.00 -2.57
N VAL A 83 1.08 4.95 -2.49
CA VAL A 83 2.46 5.02 -1.96
C VAL A 83 3.47 5.20 -3.09
N GLU A 84 4.32 6.23 -2.98
CA GLU A 84 5.43 6.48 -3.89
C GLU A 84 6.72 6.73 -3.10
N ILE A 85 7.80 6.05 -3.48
CA ILE A 85 9.11 6.22 -2.83
C ILE A 85 9.79 7.45 -3.44
N ILE A 86 10.08 8.45 -2.60
CA ILE A 86 10.67 9.73 -3.03
C ILE A 86 12.19 9.65 -2.98
N SER A 87 12.76 9.27 -1.83
CA SER A 87 14.21 9.31 -1.62
C SER A 87 14.65 8.38 -0.50
N ARG A 88 15.96 8.15 -0.42
CA ARG A 88 16.62 7.43 0.68
C ARG A 88 17.70 8.33 1.26
N ARG A 89 17.83 8.35 2.58
CA ARG A 89 18.87 9.09 3.28
C ARG A 89 19.43 8.26 4.43
N GLU A 90 20.65 8.59 4.84
CA GLU A 90 21.20 8.07 6.08
C GLU A 90 20.58 8.80 7.29
N PRO A 91 20.48 8.13 8.46
CA PRO A 91 20.07 8.77 9.70
C PRO A 91 21.01 9.92 10.07
N THR A 92 20.48 10.98 10.67
CA THR A 92 21.34 12.01 11.27
C THR A 92 22.03 11.47 12.53
N THR A 93 23.09 12.13 13.01
CA THR A 93 23.81 11.71 14.24
C THR A 93 22.90 11.65 15.47
N VAL A 94 21.87 12.50 15.53
CA VAL A 94 20.86 12.49 16.59
C VAL A 94 19.94 11.27 16.43
N GLU A 95 19.54 10.94 15.21
CA GLU A 95 18.67 9.81 14.90
C GLU A 95 19.39 8.46 15.06
N ALA A 96 20.69 8.40 14.74
CA ALA A 96 21.53 7.23 14.94
C ALA A 96 21.61 6.81 16.43
N GLY A 97 21.44 7.74 17.37
CA GLY A 97 21.31 7.41 18.79
C GLY A 97 20.00 6.72 19.17
N PHE A 98 18.98 6.75 18.30
CA PHE A 98 17.69 6.08 18.51
C PHE A 98 17.52 4.80 17.67
N PHE A 99 18.36 4.59 16.66
CA PHE A 99 18.29 3.46 15.75
C PHE A 99 19.35 2.42 16.08
N ASP A 100 19.06 1.16 15.75
CA ASP A 100 20.11 0.14 15.72
C ASP A 100 21.07 0.40 14.54
N ASP A 101 22.30 -0.10 14.65
CA ASP A 101 23.31 0.07 13.60
C ASP A 101 22.83 -0.54 12.26
N GLY A 102 23.00 0.22 11.17
CA GLY A 102 22.66 -0.22 9.82
C GLY A 102 21.23 0.05 9.37
N LEU A 103 20.45 0.84 10.12
CA LEU A 103 19.17 1.35 9.63
C LEU A 103 19.40 2.56 8.71
N HIS A 104 18.64 2.63 7.61
CA HIS A 104 18.54 3.81 6.75
C HIS A 104 17.11 4.30 6.66
N VAL A 105 16.96 5.56 6.28
CA VAL A 105 15.66 6.24 6.23
C VAL A 105 15.17 6.30 4.79
N VAL A 106 13.99 5.74 4.56
CA VAL A 106 13.25 5.81 3.31
C VAL A 106 12.16 6.86 3.43
N VAL A 107 12.12 7.81 2.50
CA VAL A 107 11.06 8.83 2.39
C VAL A 107 10.07 8.40 1.33
N PHE A 108 8.80 8.35 1.68
CA PHE A 108 7.72 8.02 0.77
C PHE A 108 6.53 8.96 0.94
N SER A 109 5.87 9.31 -0.15
CA SER A 109 4.60 10.03 -0.13
C SER A 109 3.45 9.05 -0.13
N VAL A 110 2.36 9.47 0.50
CA VAL A 110 1.08 8.78 0.47
C VAL A 110 0.02 9.76 0.01
N ALA A 111 -0.68 9.43 -1.08
CA ALA A 111 -1.74 10.27 -1.60
C ALA A 111 -2.76 10.59 -0.50
N LYS A 112 -3.07 11.88 -0.33
CA LYS A 112 -4.00 12.42 0.70
C LYS A 112 -3.55 12.24 2.16
N GLN A 113 -2.42 11.59 2.46
CA GLN A 113 -1.89 11.44 3.81
C GLN A 113 -0.54 12.14 4.03
N GLY A 114 0.06 12.69 2.97
CA GLY A 114 1.30 13.47 3.05
C GLY A 114 2.55 12.60 2.95
N GLU A 115 3.68 13.15 3.35
CA GLU A 115 4.97 12.49 3.30
C GLU A 115 5.34 11.85 4.64
N TRP A 116 6.02 10.72 4.55
CA TRP A 116 6.39 9.88 5.66
C TRP A 116 7.83 9.44 5.51
N GLU A 117 8.50 9.33 6.65
CA GLU A 117 9.82 8.72 6.71
C GLU A 117 9.77 7.43 7.50
N LEU A 118 10.52 6.44 7.02
CA LEU A 118 10.59 5.10 7.54
C LEU A 118 12.06 4.71 7.72
N ALA A 119 12.50 4.52 8.95
CA ALA A 119 13.76 3.86 9.23
C ALA A 119 13.57 2.34 9.17
N VAL A 120 14.30 1.69 8.28
CA VAL A 120 14.31 0.24 8.02
C VAL A 120 15.74 -0.23 7.83
N ASP A 121 15.95 -1.53 7.99
CA ASP A 121 17.16 -2.21 7.55
C ASP A 121 17.09 -2.53 6.03
N ASP A 122 18.18 -3.05 5.48
CA ASP A 122 18.26 -3.50 4.08
C ASP A 122 17.15 -4.49 3.70
N SER A 123 16.78 -5.38 4.62
CA SER A 123 15.72 -6.36 4.40
C SER A 123 14.35 -5.70 4.31
N GLY A 124 14.08 -4.71 5.17
CA GLY A 124 12.86 -3.92 5.19
C GLY A 124 12.70 -3.00 3.97
N ASP A 125 13.78 -2.36 3.52
CA ASP A 125 13.75 -1.55 2.29
C ASP A 125 13.51 -2.45 1.06
N THR A 126 14.23 -3.59 0.97
CA THR A 126 13.99 -4.55 -0.12
C THR A 126 12.54 -5.06 -0.11
N ALA A 127 11.98 -5.35 1.07
CA ALA A 127 10.58 -5.76 1.20
C ALA A 127 9.61 -4.64 0.81
N LEU A 128 9.90 -3.38 1.16
CA LEU A 128 9.10 -2.22 0.78
C LEU A 128 9.11 -2.02 -0.74
N VAL A 129 10.29 -2.03 -1.35
CA VAL A 129 10.46 -1.91 -2.81
C VAL A 129 9.75 -3.05 -3.50
N ALA A 130 10.00 -4.29 -3.10
CA ALA A 130 9.33 -5.45 -3.68
C ALA A 130 7.81 -5.34 -3.54
N TRP A 131 7.30 -4.86 -2.40
CA TRP A 131 5.86 -4.65 -2.23
C TRP A 131 5.30 -3.56 -3.16
N VAL A 132 5.98 -2.43 -3.33
CA VAL A 132 5.57 -1.37 -4.27
C VAL A 132 5.61 -1.89 -5.72
N GLU A 133 6.71 -2.56 -6.10
CA GLU A 133 6.98 -3.03 -7.47
C GLU A 133 6.18 -4.28 -7.88
N SER A 134 5.87 -5.18 -6.93
CA SER A 134 5.11 -6.41 -7.24
C SER A 134 3.65 -6.15 -7.59
N SER A 135 3.24 -4.89 -7.70
CA SER A 135 1.86 -4.55 -8.02
C SER A 135 1.77 -4.40 -9.52
N PRO A 136 0.68 -4.86 -10.15
CA PRO A 136 0.35 -4.35 -11.46
C PRO A 136 0.31 -2.84 -11.26
N SER A 137 1.18 -2.10 -11.96
CA SER A 137 0.93 -0.69 -12.19
C SER A 137 -0.54 -0.57 -12.53
N VAL A 138 -1.20 0.50 -12.09
CA VAL A 138 -2.45 0.89 -12.75
C VAL A 138 -2.02 1.12 -14.20
N ARG A 139 -1.99 0.04 -14.98
CA ARG A 139 -2.18 0.00 -16.40
C ARG A 139 -3.35 0.92 -16.49
N GLN A 140 -3.11 2.11 -17.02
CA GLN A 140 -4.14 2.87 -17.64
C GLN A 140 -4.95 1.81 -18.36
N THR A 141 -6.12 1.48 -17.82
CA THR A 141 -7.19 0.97 -18.64
C THR A 141 -7.48 2.21 -19.48
N ARG A 142 -6.62 2.42 -20.48
CA ARG A 142 -6.99 3.02 -21.73
C ARG A 142 -8.15 2.14 -22.09
N THR A 143 -9.34 2.62 -21.73
CA THR A 143 -10.58 2.22 -22.35
C THR A 143 -10.25 2.40 -23.82
N LEU A 144 -9.81 1.31 -24.46
CA LEU A 144 -9.72 1.26 -25.89
C LEU A 144 -11.09 1.72 -26.32
N PRO A 145 -11.21 2.83 -27.07
CA PRO A 145 -12.51 3.26 -27.55
C PRO A 145 -13.14 2.02 -28.16
N THR A 146 -14.32 1.61 -27.66
CA THR A 146 -15.09 0.41 -28.03
C THR A 146 -15.65 0.55 -29.46
N ASN A 147 -14.82 1.08 -30.35
CA ASN A 147 -15.14 1.63 -31.64
C ASN A 147 -14.15 1.10 -32.70
N ILE A 148 -13.50 -0.03 -32.41
CA ILE A 148 -12.76 -0.79 -33.41
C ILE A 148 -13.74 -1.21 -34.52
N GLU A 149 -14.97 -1.58 -34.15
CA GLU A 149 -16.02 -1.99 -35.09
C GLU A 149 -16.50 -0.88 -36.04
N GLN A 150 -16.67 0.37 -35.59
CA GLN A 150 -17.13 1.41 -36.52
C GLN A 150 -16.01 1.84 -37.47
N ARG A 151 -14.74 1.78 -37.01
CA ARG A 151 -13.58 2.04 -37.88
C ARG A 151 -13.48 1.01 -39.01
N PHE A 152 -13.71 -0.28 -38.73
CA PHE A 152 -13.73 -1.30 -39.78
C PHE A 152 -14.94 -1.20 -40.72
N ARG A 153 -16.12 -0.82 -40.20
CA ARG A 153 -17.32 -0.62 -41.03
C ARG A 153 -17.15 0.50 -42.06
N SER A 154 -16.51 1.61 -41.69
CA SER A 154 -16.31 2.75 -42.61
C SER A 154 -15.35 2.43 -43.77
N VAL A 155 -14.31 1.62 -43.51
CA VAL A 155 -13.38 1.16 -44.56
C VAL A 155 -14.07 0.20 -45.54
N ARG A 156 -14.90 -0.73 -45.02
CA ARG A 156 -15.64 -1.69 -45.86
C ARG A 156 -16.74 -1.01 -46.69
N ALA A 157 -17.40 0.01 -46.13
CA ALA A 157 -18.43 0.78 -46.82
C ALA A 157 -17.87 1.62 -47.97
N ARG A 158 -16.64 2.16 -47.84
CA ARG A 158 -15.96 2.89 -48.92
C ARG A 158 -15.58 2.00 -50.10
N GLY A 159 -15.27 0.72 -49.87
CA GLY A 159 -14.97 -0.24 -50.94
C GLY A 159 -16.21 -0.73 -51.70
N ALA A 160 -17.38 -0.77 -51.06
CA ALA A 160 -18.60 -1.32 -51.65
C ALA A 160 -19.38 -0.33 -52.55
N GLY A 161 -19.13 0.98 -52.43
CA GLY A 161 -19.87 2.03 -53.14
C GLY A 161 -19.37 2.37 -54.55
N ASN A 162 -18.16 1.93 -54.94
CA ASN A 162 -17.52 2.39 -56.18
C ASN A 162 -17.73 1.46 -57.40
N GLY A 163 -18.64 0.48 -57.32
CA GLY A 163 -18.79 -0.57 -58.35
C GLY A 163 -20.11 -0.57 -59.12
N ARG A 164 -21.00 0.41 -58.92
CA ARG A 164 -22.29 0.47 -59.63
C ARG A 164 -22.45 1.81 -60.35
N GLY A 165 -21.71 1.95 -61.43
CA GLY A 165 -21.86 3.06 -62.35
C GLY A 165 -21.44 2.61 -63.74
N ASN A 166 -22.40 2.68 -64.65
CA ASN A 166 -22.23 2.77 -66.10
C ASN A 166 -22.30 1.47 -66.92
N GLY A 167 -23.52 1.16 -67.34
CA GLY A 167 -23.82 0.18 -68.38
C GLY A 167 -25.18 0.49 -69.01
N ASN A 168 -25.38 1.72 -69.49
CA ASN A 168 -26.54 2.06 -70.30
C ASN A 168 -26.05 2.67 -71.63
N GLY A 169 -26.32 2.00 -72.75
CA GLY A 169 -26.10 2.59 -74.06
C GLY A 169 -25.86 1.62 -75.19
N ARG A 170 -26.93 1.41 -75.97
CA ARG A 170 -26.94 1.28 -77.44
C ARG A 170 -26.55 -0.08 -78.04
N ALA A 171 -27.58 -0.80 -78.48
CA ALA A 171 -27.55 -1.52 -79.75
C ALA A 171 -28.83 -1.19 -80.51
N ASN A 172 -28.74 -0.17 -81.37
CA ASN A 172 -29.69 0.09 -82.43
C ASN A 172 -29.03 -0.34 -83.74
N GLY A 173 -29.73 -1.19 -84.50
CA GLY A 173 -29.60 -1.38 -85.95
C GLY A 173 -28.28 -1.94 -86.49
N LEU A 174 -28.36 -3.09 -87.18
CA LEU A 174 -27.89 -3.25 -88.56
C LEU A 174 -28.26 -4.63 -89.11
N ARG A 175 -28.97 -4.57 -90.25
CA ARG A 175 -29.26 -5.60 -91.27
C ARG A 175 -30.49 -6.49 -91.07
#